data_AF-A0AA39LZA2-F1
#
_entry.id   AF-A0AA39LZA2-F1
#
_cell.length_a   1.000
_cell.length_b   1.000
_cell.length_c   1.000
_cell.angle_alpha   90.00
_cell.angle_beta   90.00
_cell.angle_gamma   90.00
#
_symmetry.space_group_name_H-M   'P 1'
#
loop_
_entity.id
_entity.type
_entity.pdbx_description
1 polymer ?
#
loop_
_entity_poly.entity_id
_entity_poly.type
_entity_poly.pdbx_seq_one_letter_code
_entity_poly.pdbx_strand_id
1 'polypeptide(L)'
;MEKTRQSDKEAERRRKELLEEKGALERNTRELKELANEMQRQEEQRHKERQLEAERKQREADMERQLEAERKKREADMERQLETERKQKEADKERDLEDQAKDNRHEEERRRNEEQRLKDEESRAMMRKQKRESVAKAISHEQEKPRNAEPPEEKASSSAESDWLVRSENMEQQKKTTMALLYKEFMKAEIHTADDAIDFARKNLADLTPELLDRITYAFKEEFDFVLKRLREEKYKTKVTRAILQTEKSHCHHADHVVELRCENNRLRKLLNENGISYDQVIQPLSRRRRSSNESSLGSTASTSNSNDDKPE
;
A
#
# COMPACT_ATOMS: atom_id res chain seq x y z
N MET A 1 91.10 -2.67 -80.45
CA MET A 1 90.78 -3.57 -79.31
C MET A 1 90.19 -2.85 -78.09
N GLU A 2 90.18 -1.52 -78.02
CA GLU A 2 89.68 -0.79 -76.85
C GLU A 2 88.15 -0.55 -76.86
N LYS A 3 87.56 -0.34 -78.05
CA LYS A 3 86.10 -0.21 -78.23
C LYS A 3 85.31 -1.47 -77.83
N THR A 4 85.86 -2.66 -78.06
CA THR A 4 85.21 -3.93 -77.70
C THR A 4 85.15 -4.12 -76.18
N ARG A 5 86.22 -3.76 -75.46
CA ARG A 5 86.25 -3.82 -73.98
C ARG A 5 85.28 -2.86 -73.30
N GLN A 6 85.00 -1.70 -73.91
CA GLN A 6 83.99 -0.77 -73.39
C GLN A 6 82.57 -1.31 -73.59
N SER A 7 82.29 -1.91 -74.75
CA SER A 7 81.01 -2.57 -75.04
C SER A 7 80.73 -3.71 -74.06
N ASP A 8 81.72 -4.55 -73.75
CA ASP A 8 81.55 -5.66 -72.81
C ASP A 8 81.25 -5.19 -71.38
N LYS A 9 81.92 -4.13 -70.92
CA LYS A 9 81.66 -3.52 -69.60
C LYS A 9 80.28 -2.89 -69.51
N GLU A 10 79.80 -2.29 -70.60
CA GLU A 10 78.45 -1.71 -70.64
C GLU A 10 77.37 -2.81 -70.65
N ALA A 11 77.61 -3.91 -71.39
CA ALA A 11 76.73 -5.07 -71.38
C ALA A 11 76.66 -5.74 -69.99
N GLU A 12 77.78 -5.83 -69.28
CA GLU A 12 77.83 -6.38 -67.92
C GLU A 12 77.07 -5.50 -66.91
N ARG A 13 77.18 -4.17 -67.02
CA ARG A 13 76.39 -3.23 -66.20
C ARG A 13 74.89 -3.36 -66.45
N ARG A 14 74.46 -3.40 -67.72
CA ARG A 14 73.05 -3.60 -68.08
C ARG A 14 72.51 -4.93 -67.57
N ARG A 15 73.32 -6.00 -67.62
CA ARG A 15 72.94 -7.31 -67.06
C ARG A 15 72.75 -7.25 -65.55
N LYS A 16 73.58 -6.49 -64.83
CA LYS A 16 73.46 -6.30 -63.39
C LYS A 16 72.21 -5.49 -63.03
N GLU A 17 71.95 -4.40 -63.74
CA GLU A 17 70.74 -3.59 -63.57
C GLU A 17 69.46 -4.41 -63.80
N LEU A 18 69.41 -5.22 -64.86
CA LEU A 18 68.27 -6.11 -65.12
C LEU A 18 68.07 -7.17 -64.03
N LEU A 19 69.15 -7.68 -63.43
CA LEU A 19 69.06 -8.62 -62.31
C LEU A 19 68.54 -7.94 -61.03
N GLU A 20 68.96 -6.71 -60.77
CA GLU A 20 68.46 -5.90 -59.65
C GLU A 20 66.98 -5.54 -59.83
N GLU A 21 66.58 -5.12 -61.04
CA GLU A 21 65.19 -4.81 -61.39
C GLU A 21 64.30 -6.06 -61.30
N LYS A 22 64.76 -7.21 -61.81
CA LYS A 22 64.07 -8.50 -61.65
C LYS A 22 63.91 -8.86 -60.17
N GLY A 23 64.95 -8.66 -59.36
CA GLY A 23 64.90 -8.91 -57.93
C GLY A 23 63.93 -7.98 -57.18
N ALA A 24 63.77 -6.73 -57.62
CA ALA A 24 62.79 -5.79 -57.08
C ALA A 24 61.35 -6.18 -57.47
N LEU A 25 61.13 -6.58 -58.73
CA LEU A 25 59.82 -7.09 -59.19
C LEU A 25 59.40 -8.36 -58.43
N GLU A 26 60.32 -9.28 -58.16
CA GLU A 26 60.04 -10.47 -57.36
C GLU A 26 59.68 -10.14 -55.90
N ARG A 27 60.26 -9.08 -55.31
CA ARG A 27 59.86 -8.60 -53.97
C ARG A 27 58.47 -7.96 -53.99
N ASN A 28 58.21 -7.05 -54.92
CA ASN A 28 56.90 -6.39 -55.06
C ASN A 28 55.78 -7.42 -55.30
N THR A 29 56.04 -8.45 -56.11
CA THR A 29 55.04 -9.50 -56.35
C THR A 29 54.79 -10.39 -55.14
N ARG A 30 55.77 -10.58 -54.23
CA ARG A 30 55.56 -11.27 -52.95
C ARG A 30 54.76 -10.40 -51.98
N GLU A 31 55.11 -9.12 -51.86
CA GLU A 31 54.40 -8.17 -51.00
C GLU A 31 52.92 -8.03 -51.42
N LEU A 32 52.62 -7.94 -52.72
CA LEU A 32 51.24 -7.91 -53.21
C LEU A 32 50.46 -9.18 -52.89
N LYS A 33 51.11 -10.36 -52.95
CA LYS A 33 50.48 -11.64 -52.57
C LYS A 33 50.23 -11.72 -51.07
N GLU A 34 51.15 -11.23 -50.25
CA GLU A 34 50.99 -11.17 -48.79
C GLU A 34 49.85 -10.21 -48.42
N LEU A 35 49.77 -9.04 -49.06
CA LEU A 35 48.72 -8.06 -48.81
C LEU A 35 47.33 -8.57 -49.25
N ALA A 36 47.25 -9.30 -50.37
CA ALA A 36 46.03 -9.96 -50.79
C ALA A 36 45.57 -11.05 -49.80
N ASN A 37 46.51 -11.88 -49.32
CA ASN A 37 46.21 -12.90 -48.31
C ASN A 37 45.77 -12.28 -46.97
N GLU A 38 46.39 -11.16 -46.57
CA GLU A 38 46.04 -10.46 -45.35
C GLU A 38 44.64 -9.83 -45.44
N MET A 39 44.28 -9.21 -46.58
CA MET A 39 42.91 -8.76 -46.82
C MET A 39 41.91 -9.91 -46.73
N GLN A 40 42.20 -11.05 -47.36
CA GLN A 40 41.30 -12.21 -47.34
C GLN A 40 41.07 -12.72 -45.91
N ARG A 41 42.13 -12.80 -45.09
CA ARG A 41 42.02 -13.16 -43.67
C ARG A 41 41.17 -12.17 -42.89
N GLN A 42 41.34 -10.86 -43.13
CA GLN A 42 40.53 -9.83 -42.47
C GLN A 42 39.05 -9.94 -42.86
N GLU A 43 38.74 -10.22 -44.12
CA GLU A 43 37.35 -10.42 -44.56
C GLU A 43 36.72 -11.65 -43.90
N GLU A 44 37.45 -12.76 -43.82
CA GLU A 44 37.00 -13.97 -43.12
C GLU A 44 36.77 -13.71 -41.62
N GLN A 45 37.64 -12.95 -40.97
CA GLN A 45 37.46 -12.55 -39.57
C GLN A 45 36.22 -11.68 -39.39
N ARG A 46 36.04 -10.65 -40.23
CA ARG A 46 34.85 -9.79 -40.20
C ARG A 46 33.57 -10.58 -40.46
N HIS A 47 33.62 -11.57 -41.35
CA HIS A 47 32.47 -12.43 -41.60
C HIS A 47 32.11 -13.28 -40.37
N LYS A 48 33.12 -13.88 -39.72
CA LYS A 48 32.92 -14.64 -38.46
C LYS A 48 32.40 -13.75 -37.34
N GLU A 49 32.91 -12.53 -37.20
CA GLU A 49 32.43 -11.55 -36.20
C GLU A 49 30.96 -11.19 -36.44
N ARG A 50 30.57 -10.92 -37.69
CA ARG A 50 29.16 -10.65 -38.04
C ARG A 50 28.24 -11.82 -37.71
N GLN A 51 28.69 -13.06 -37.94
CA GLN A 51 27.92 -14.26 -37.60
C GLN A 51 27.73 -14.39 -36.08
N LEU A 52 28.80 -14.20 -35.30
CA LEU A 52 28.73 -14.25 -33.84
C LEU A 52 27.87 -13.12 -33.26
N GLU A 53 27.93 -11.92 -33.84
CA GLU A 53 27.09 -10.80 -33.44
C GLU A 53 25.60 -11.07 -33.73
N ALA A 54 25.29 -11.65 -34.88
CA ALA A 54 23.93 -12.05 -35.22
C ALA A 54 23.38 -13.12 -34.27
N GLU A 55 24.17 -14.16 -33.98
CA GLU A 55 23.79 -15.21 -33.02
C GLU A 55 23.61 -14.65 -31.60
N ARG A 56 24.47 -13.72 -31.18
CA ARG A 56 24.34 -13.04 -29.89
C ARG A 56 23.06 -12.21 -29.82
N LYS A 57 22.76 -11.41 -30.85
CA LYS A 57 21.51 -10.63 -30.92
C LYS A 57 20.28 -11.52 -30.87
N GLN A 58 20.32 -12.68 -31.55
CA GLN A 58 19.23 -13.64 -31.51
C GLN A 58 19.01 -14.20 -30.10
N ARG A 59 20.08 -14.61 -29.41
CA ARG A 59 20.00 -15.08 -28.01
C ARG A 59 19.49 -14.00 -27.06
N GLU A 60 19.96 -12.77 -27.21
CA GLU A 60 19.50 -11.64 -26.41
C GLU A 60 18.00 -11.38 -26.64
N ALA A 61 17.54 -11.40 -27.89
CA ALA A 61 16.12 -11.25 -28.23
C ALA A 61 15.26 -12.40 -27.68
N ASP A 62 15.75 -13.64 -27.71
CA ASP A 62 15.03 -14.79 -27.16
C ASP A 62 14.94 -14.73 -25.64
N MET A 63 16.00 -14.30 -24.94
CA MET A 63 15.94 -14.05 -23.49
C MET A 63 14.98 -12.92 -23.14
N GLU A 64 14.96 -11.83 -23.92
CA GLU A 64 14.06 -10.70 -23.70
C GLU A 64 12.58 -11.14 -23.84
N ARG A 65 12.26 -11.94 -24.88
CA ARG A 65 10.93 -12.53 -25.04
C ARG A 65 10.53 -13.43 -23.88
N GLN A 66 11.45 -14.24 -23.36
CA GLN A 66 11.18 -15.10 -22.21
C GLN A 66 10.89 -14.29 -20.95
N LEU A 67 11.68 -13.26 -20.68
CA LEU A 67 11.48 -12.37 -19.53
C LEU A 67 10.15 -11.59 -19.66
N GLU A 68 9.78 -11.14 -20.85
CA GLU A 68 8.50 -10.46 -21.07
C GLU A 68 7.32 -11.41 -20.85
N ALA A 69 7.41 -12.66 -21.34
CA ALA A 69 6.39 -13.67 -21.12
C ALA A 69 6.24 -14.03 -19.63
N GLU A 70 7.35 -14.16 -18.90
CA GLU A 70 7.31 -14.42 -17.46
C GLU A 70 6.73 -13.24 -16.68
N ARG A 71 7.08 -12.01 -17.07
CA ARG A 71 6.51 -10.80 -16.49
C ARG A 71 5.00 -10.74 -16.70
N LYS A 72 4.52 -10.96 -17.93
CA LYS A 72 3.08 -11.00 -18.24
C LYS A 72 2.35 -12.08 -17.45
N LYS A 73 2.98 -13.25 -17.25
CA LYS A 73 2.41 -14.31 -16.43
C LYS A 73 2.26 -13.88 -14.97
N ARG A 74 3.29 -13.28 -14.38
CA ARG A 74 3.24 -12.77 -12.99
C ARG A 74 2.21 -11.67 -12.83
N GLU A 75 2.12 -10.74 -13.79
CA GLU A 75 1.11 -9.67 -13.80
C GLU A 75 -0.31 -10.27 -13.84
N ALA A 76 -0.57 -11.24 -14.72
CA ALA A 76 -1.86 -11.93 -14.79
C ALA A 76 -2.21 -12.72 -13.52
N ASP A 77 -1.22 -13.38 -12.90
CA ASP A 77 -1.42 -14.12 -11.64
C ASP A 77 -1.74 -13.16 -10.47
N MET A 78 -1.06 -12.00 -10.40
CA MET A 78 -1.41 -10.97 -9.42
C MET A 78 -2.81 -10.38 -9.66
N GLU A 79 -3.19 -10.14 -10.91
CA GLU A 79 -4.51 -9.61 -11.24
C GLU A 79 -5.63 -10.58 -10.84
N ARG A 80 -5.45 -11.88 -11.10
CA ARG A 80 -6.39 -12.91 -10.63
C ARG A 80 -6.50 -12.97 -9.11
N GLN A 81 -5.37 -12.88 -8.41
CA GLN A 81 -5.37 -12.84 -6.94
C GLN A 81 -6.17 -11.64 -6.43
N LEU A 82 -5.90 -10.43 -6.95
CA LEU A 82 -6.63 -9.23 -6.57
C LEU A 82 -8.13 -9.33 -6.89
N GLU A 83 -8.49 -9.94 -8.01
CA GLU A 83 -9.90 -10.16 -8.36
C GLU A 83 -10.59 -11.11 -7.37
N THR A 84 -9.94 -12.22 -7.00
CA THR A 84 -10.48 -13.14 -5.99
C THR A 84 -10.63 -12.47 -4.63
N GLU A 85 -9.63 -11.69 -4.20
CA GLU A 85 -9.66 -10.97 -2.93
C GLU A 85 -10.76 -9.91 -2.91
N ARG A 86 -10.98 -9.23 -4.05
CA ARG A 86 -12.06 -8.25 -4.20
C ARG A 86 -13.43 -8.92 -4.10
N LYS A 87 -13.63 -10.05 -4.81
CA LYS A 87 -14.88 -10.82 -4.73
C LYS A 87 -15.15 -11.33 -3.32
N GLN A 88 -14.12 -11.78 -2.61
CA GLN A 88 -14.27 -12.22 -1.22
C GLN A 88 -14.69 -11.05 -0.30
N LYS A 89 -14.01 -9.90 -0.39
CA LYS A 89 -14.36 -8.70 0.39
C LYS A 89 -15.77 -8.20 0.08
N GLU A 90 -16.23 -8.34 -1.15
CA GLU A 90 -17.59 -7.98 -1.55
C GLU A 90 -18.62 -8.95 -0.96
N ALA A 91 -18.35 -10.25 -1.00
CA ALA A 91 -19.20 -11.28 -0.38
C ALA A 91 -19.23 -11.19 1.16
N ASP A 92 -18.14 -10.76 1.80
CA ASP A 92 -18.11 -10.51 3.24
C ASP A 92 -18.98 -9.29 3.59
N LYS A 93 -18.86 -8.19 2.83
CA LYS A 93 -19.72 -7.01 3.01
C LYS A 93 -21.21 -7.31 2.82
N GLU A 94 -21.55 -8.15 1.84
CA GLU A 94 -22.93 -8.56 1.60
C GLU A 94 -23.49 -9.36 2.79
N ARG A 95 -22.70 -10.27 3.36
CA ARG A 95 -23.07 -11.00 4.59
C ARG A 95 -23.26 -10.08 5.79
N ASP A 96 -22.34 -9.14 6.00
CA ASP A 96 -22.45 -8.17 7.10
C ASP A 96 -23.73 -7.33 6.99
N LEU A 97 -24.09 -6.91 5.76
CA LEU A 97 -25.33 -6.18 5.50
C LEU A 97 -26.57 -7.05 5.70
N GLU A 98 -26.52 -8.32 5.32
CA GLU A 98 -27.60 -9.28 5.54
C GLU A 98 -27.85 -9.51 7.03
N ASP A 99 -26.79 -9.69 7.82
CA ASP A 99 -26.88 -9.88 9.26
C ASP A 99 -27.39 -8.61 9.95
N GLN A 100 -26.91 -7.43 9.54
CA GLN A 100 -27.45 -6.16 10.01
C GLN A 100 -28.95 -6.00 9.68
N ALA A 101 -29.38 -6.43 8.49
CA ALA A 101 -30.79 -6.41 8.11
C ALA A 101 -31.63 -7.38 8.94
N LYS A 102 -31.10 -8.55 9.31
CA LYS A 102 -31.77 -9.51 10.21
C LYS A 102 -31.92 -8.93 11.62
N ASP A 103 -30.87 -8.32 12.15
CA ASP A 103 -30.89 -7.70 13.47
C ASP A 103 -31.94 -6.58 13.53
N ASN A 104 -31.98 -5.73 12.50
CA ASN A 104 -32.99 -4.67 12.37
C ASN A 104 -34.41 -5.25 12.33
N ARG A 105 -34.64 -6.35 11.59
CA ARG A 105 -35.95 -7.02 11.56
C ARG A 105 -36.35 -7.57 12.93
N HIS A 106 -35.43 -8.19 13.66
CA HIS A 106 -35.67 -8.69 15.00
C HIS A 106 -35.92 -7.57 16.02
N GLU A 107 -35.28 -6.43 15.86
CA GLU A 107 -35.55 -5.24 16.67
C GLU A 107 -36.93 -4.66 16.38
N GLU A 108 -37.31 -4.52 15.11
CA GLU A 108 -38.66 -4.09 14.72
C GLU A 108 -39.74 -5.03 15.25
N GLU A 109 -39.52 -6.35 15.19
CA GLU A 109 -40.45 -7.35 15.73
C GLU A 109 -40.59 -7.22 17.25
N ARG A 110 -39.48 -7.02 17.97
CA ARG A 110 -39.51 -6.73 19.41
C ARG A 110 -40.33 -5.49 19.73
N ARG A 111 -40.15 -4.40 18.96
CA ARG A 111 -40.92 -3.16 19.12
C ARG A 111 -42.41 -3.38 18.88
N ARG A 112 -42.80 -4.13 17.84
CA ARG A 112 -44.21 -4.45 17.57
C ARG A 112 -44.84 -5.28 18.70
N ASN A 113 -44.12 -6.26 19.21
CA ASN A 113 -44.58 -7.08 20.34
C ASN A 113 -44.76 -6.25 21.62
N GLU A 114 -43.85 -5.32 21.88
CA GLU A 114 -43.94 -4.41 23.03
C GLU A 114 -45.13 -3.44 22.90
N GLU A 115 -45.33 -2.86 21.71
CA GLU A 115 -46.50 -2.01 21.43
C GLU A 115 -47.82 -2.76 21.63
N GLN A 116 -47.90 -4.02 21.19
CA GLN A 116 -49.08 -4.85 21.40
C GLN A 116 -49.34 -5.12 22.89
N ARG A 117 -48.28 -5.41 23.66
CA ARG A 117 -48.40 -5.59 25.11
C ARG A 117 -48.93 -4.35 25.82
N LEU A 118 -48.47 -3.16 25.43
CA LEU A 118 -48.95 -1.89 25.98
C LEU A 118 -50.43 -1.66 25.66
N LYS A 119 -50.88 -1.95 24.43
CA LYS A 119 -52.31 -1.87 24.04
C LYS A 119 -53.19 -2.84 24.85
N ASP A 120 -52.70 -4.05 25.09
CA ASP A 120 -53.41 -5.04 25.90
C ASP A 120 -53.49 -4.61 27.38
N GLU A 121 -52.41 -4.02 27.91
CA GLU A 121 -52.38 -3.45 29.27
C GLU A 121 -53.31 -2.25 29.43
N GLU A 122 -53.35 -1.36 28.43
CA GLU A 122 -54.28 -0.21 28.39
C GLU A 122 -55.74 -0.68 28.35
N SER A 123 -56.05 -1.67 27.51
CA SER A 123 -57.38 -2.29 27.44
C SER A 123 -57.80 -2.91 28.79
N ARG A 124 -56.87 -3.60 29.47
CA ARG A 124 -57.10 -4.13 30.83
C ARG A 124 -57.29 -3.02 31.86
N ALA A 125 -56.53 -1.93 31.78
CA ALA A 125 -56.66 -0.80 32.68
C ALA A 125 -58.03 -0.09 32.50
N MET A 126 -58.48 0.08 31.26
CA MET A 126 -59.81 0.63 30.95
C MET A 126 -60.92 -0.24 31.55
N MET A 127 -60.85 -1.57 31.37
CA MET A 127 -61.82 -2.49 31.97
C MET A 127 -61.84 -2.43 33.50
N ARG A 128 -60.66 -2.31 34.14
CA ARG A 128 -60.56 -2.11 35.58
C ARG A 128 -61.18 -0.78 36.02
N LYS A 129 -60.99 0.29 35.24
CA LYS A 129 -61.59 1.61 35.49
C LYS A 129 -63.11 1.55 35.39
N GLN A 130 -63.67 1.00 34.31
CA GLN A 130 -65.11 0.81 34.15
C GLN A 130 -65.72 -0.01 35.30
N LYS A 131 -65.02 -1.08 35.73
CA LYS A 131 -65.45 -1.89 36.88
C LYS A 131 -65.42 -1.09 38.20
N ARG A 132 -64.43 -0.22 38.41
CA ARG A 132 -64.39 0.67 39.59
C ARG A 132 -65.53 1.69 39.55
N GLU A 133 -65.81 2.27 38.38
CA GLU A 133 -66.90 3.23 38.19
C GLU A 133 -68.28 2.58 38.42
N SER A 134 -68.51 1.36 37.95
CA SER A 134 -69.77 0.65 38.20
C SER A 134 -69.95 0.31 39.69
N VAL A 135 -68.89 -0.10 40.38
CA VAL A 135 -68.90 -0.31 41.84
C VAL A 135 -69.16 1.01 42.58
N ALA A 136 -68.49 2.11 42.20
CA ALA A 136 -68.69 3.42 42.81
C ALA A 136 -70.12 3.94 42.62
N LYS A 137 -70.72 3.75 41.44
CA LYS A 137 -72.14 4.08 41.18
C LYS A 137 -73.09 3.26 42.07
N ALA A 138 -72.81 1.98 42.28
CA ALA A 138 -73.61 1.14 43.18
C ALA A 138 -73.55 1.64 44.63
N ILE A 139 -72.35 2.00 45.12
CA ILE A 139 -72.16 2.57 46.47
C ILE A 139 -72.85 3.95 46.59
N SER A 140 -72.79 4.76 45.55
CA SER A 140 -73.43 6.10 45.55
C SER A 140 -74.96 6.01 45.57
N HIS A 141 -75.55 4.96 44.99
CA HIS A 141 -77.00 4.74 45.03
C HIS A 141 -77.50 4.33 46.43
N GLU A 142 -76.62 3.85 47.32
CA GLU A 142 -76.93 3.55 48.73
C GLU A 142 -76.81 4.77 49.67
N GLN A 143 -76.34 5.94 49.18
CA GLN A 143 -76.15 7.14 49.98
C GLN A 143 -76.87 8.37 49.40
N GLU A 144 -78.19 8.29 49.23
CA GLU A 144 -79.04 9.48 49.12
C GLU A 144 -79.67 9.85 50.48
N LYS A 145 -78.97 10.71 51.23
CA LYS A 145 -79.58 11.66 52.17
C LYS A 145 -78.79 12.98 52.11
N PRO A 146 -79.42 14.15 51.94
CA PRO A 146 -78.74 15.31 51.35
C PRO A 146 -78.08 16.20 52.40
N ARG A 147 -76.89 16.73 52.11
CA ARG A 147 -76.38 17.98 52.69
C ARG A 147 -75.55 18.77 51.67
N ASN A 148 -75.96 20.03 51.55
CA ASN A 148 -75.36 21.15 50.80
C ASN A 148 -73.85 21.32 51.03
N ALA A 149 -73.11 21.65 49.97
CA ALA A 149 -72.45 22.96 49.76
C ALA A 149 -71.42 22.91 48.61
N GLU A 150 -71.50 23.90 47.70
CA GLU A 150 -70.47 24.35 46.73
C GLU A 150 -69.30 25.12 47.43
N PRO A 151 -68.30 25.67 46.71
CA PRO A 151 -67.29 25.09 45.79
C PRO A 151 -65.85 25.53 46.29
N PRO A 152 -64.71 25.43 45.56
CA PRO A 152 -64.44 26.22 44.34
C PRO A 152 -63.52 25.54 43.28
N GLU A 153 -63.36 26.31 42.21
CA GLU A 153 -62.44 26.23 41.07
C GLU A 153 -60.99 25.83 41.41
N GLU A 154 -60.31 25.16 40.47
CA GLU A 154 -58.93 25.51 40.10
C GLU A 154 -58.51 24.86 38.77
N LYS A 155 -58.24 25.72 37.78
CA LYS A 155 -57.57 25.41 36.52
C LYS A 155 -56.07 25.60 36.74
N ALA A 156 -55.27 24.54 36.69
CA ALA A 156 -53.83 24.62 36.39
C ALA A 156 -53.22 23.23 36.24
N SER A 157 -52.82 22.83 35.02
CA SER A 157 -51.72 21.86 34.82
C SER A 157 -51.41 21.64 33.33
N SER A 158 -50.99 22.68 32.61
CA SER A 158 -50.28 22.50 31.32
C SER A 158 -48.86 23.09 31.33
N SER A 159 -48.35 23.51 32.50
CA SER A 159 -47.03 24.16 32.65
C SER A 159 -45.93 23.23 33.17
N ALA A 160 -46.27 22.05 33.69
CA ALA A 160 -45.28 21.15 34.31
C ALA A 160 -44.49 20.30 33.31
N GLU A 161 -45.05 20.01 32.13
CA GLU A 161 -44.37 19.25 31.07
C GLU A 161 -43.33 20.10 30.33
N SER A 162 -43.61 21.40 30.15
CA SER A 162 -42.65 22.34 29.53
C SER A 162 -41.43 22.60 30.42
N ASP A 163 -41.61 22.67 31.75
CA ASP A 163 -40.51 22.84 32.70
C ASP A 163 -39.58 21.63 32.78
N TRP A 164 -40.09 20.41 32.52
CA TRP A 164 -39.29 19.20 32.51
C TRP A 164 -38.38 19.12 31.28
N LEU A 165 -38.89 19.50 30.10
CA LEU A 165 -38.12 19.55 28.86
C LEU A 165 -36.98 20.58 28.93
N VAL A 166 -37.27 21.77 29.45
CA VAL A 166 -36.26 22.84 29.61
C VAL A 166 -35.18 22.42 30.62
N ARG A 167 -35.55 21.72 31.70
CA ARG A 167 -34.57 21.16 32.65
C ARG A 167 -33.71 20.06 32.03
N SER A 168 -34.29 19.18 31.20
CA SER A 168 -33.53 18.13 30.54
C SER A 168 -32.56 18.69 29.50
N GLU A 169 -32.97 19.67 28.70
CA GLU A 169 -32.10 20.32 27.72
C GLU A 169 -30.96 21.09 28.39
N ASN A 170 -31.24 21.78 29.50
CA ASN A 170 -30.21 22.48 30.27
C ASN A 170 -29.19 21.50 30.88
N MET A 171 -29.65 20.36 31.39
CA MET A 171 -28.76 19.30 31.89
C MET A 171 -27.92 18.67 30.77
N GLU A 172 -28.50 18.46 29.58
CA GLU A 172 -27.78 17.99 28.38
C GLU A 172 -26.68 18.98 27.96
N GLN A 173 -26.98 20.27 28.00
CA GLN A 173 -26.06 21.33 27.63
C GLN A 173 -24.94 21.53 28.66
N GLN A 174 -25.25 21.40 29.95
CA GLN A 174 -24.25 21.35 31.01
C GLN A 174 -23.33 20.15 30.84
N LYS A 175 -23.86 18.94 30.56
CA LYS A 175 -23.04 17.75 30.26
C LYS A 175 -22.09 18.01 29.09
N LYS A 176 -22.59 18.51 27.97
CA LYS A 176 -21.77 18.83 26.78
C LYS A 176 -20.66 19.83 27.09
N THR A 177 -20.96 20.87 27.88
CA THR A 177 -19.99 21.90 28.25
C THR A 177 -18.90 21.34 29.18
N THR A 178 -19.29 20.55 30.19
CA THR A 178 -18.36 19.90 31.11
C THR A 178 -17.49 18.88 30.39
N MET A 179 -18.07 18.08 29.49
CA MET A 179 -17.33 17.14 28.63
C MET A 179 -16.30 17.87 27.76
N ALA A 180 -16.68 18.98 27.12
CA ALA A 180 -15.78 19.75 26.27
C ALA A 180 -14.59 20.35 27.06
N LEU A 181 -14.82 20.81 28.29
CA LEU A 181 -13.75 21.31 29.17
C LEU A 181 -12.82 20.18 29.61
N LEU A 182 -13.38 19.02 29.98
CA LEU A 182 -12.59 17.83 30.31
C LEU A 182 -11.72 17.41 29.12
N TYR A 183 -12.29 17.30 27.91
CA TYR A 183 -11.52 16.98 26.70
C TYR A 183 -10.35 17.95 26.46
N LYS A 184 -10.56 19.24 26.70
CA LYS A 184 -9.51 20.27 26.54
C LYS A 184 -8.38 20.09 27.55
N GLU A 185 -8.68 19.76 28.81
CA GLU A 185 -7.67 19.49 29.84
C GLU A 185 -6.99 18.12 29.63
N PHE A 186 -7.73 17.11 29.16
CA PHE A 186 -7.18 15.80 28.79
C PHE A 186 -6.10 15.89 27.72
N MET A 187 -6.35 16.66 26.67
CA MET A 187 -5.38 16.86 25.59
C MET A 187 -4.11 17.59 26.04
N LYS A 188 -4.18 18.38 27.12
CA LYS A 188 -3.00 19.01 27.73
C LYS A 188 -2.24 18.08 28.66
N ALA A 189 -2.94 17.18 29.35
CA ALA A 189 -2.36 16.28 30.34
C ALA A 189 -1.65 15.05 29.74
N GLU A 190 -1.60 14.93 28.41
CA GLU A 190 -1.00 13.80 27.68
C GLU A 190 -1.50 12.42 28.14
N ILE A 191 -2.78 12.33 28.52
CA ILE A 191 -3.36 11.08 29.01
C ILE A 191 -3.55 10.10 27.84
N HIS A 192 -3.06 8.86 28.01
CA HIS A 192 -2.95 7.87 26.92
C HIS A 192 -3.85 6.63 27.09
N THR A 193 -4.46 6.47 28.26
CA THR A 193 -5.34 5.35 28.59
C THR A 193 -6.70 5.83 29.10
N ALA A 194 -7.74 5.02 28.89
CA ALA A 194 -9.08 5.31 29.38
C ALA A 194 -9.12 5.31 30.92
N ASP A 195 -8.34 4.44 31.57
CA ASP A 195 -8.33 4.32 33.03
C ASP A 195 -7.70 5.56 33.70
N ASP A 196 -6.59 6.08 33.14
CA ASP A 196 -6.02 7.36 33.57
C ASP A 196 -7.01 8.53 33.39
N ALA A 197 -7.83 8.45 32.33
CA ALA A 197 -8.84 9.46 32.06
C ALA A 197 -10.00 9.40 33.07
N ILE A 198 -10.42 8.19 33.44
CA ILE A 198 -11.41 7.95 34.48
C ILE A 198 -10.91 8.47 35.84
N ASP A 199 -9.66 8.20 36.20
CA ASP A 199 -9.07 8.67 37.46
C ASP A 199 -8.91 10.19 37.50
N PHE A 200 -8.57 10.81 36.36
CA PHE A 200 -8.54 12.27 36.24
C PHE A 200 -9.94 12.88 36.37
N ALA A 201 -10.95 12.30 35.72
CA ALA A 201 -12.33 12.76 35.82
C ALA A 201 -12.83 12.65 37.28
N ARG A 202 -12.57 11.52 37.95
CA ARG A 202 -12.92 11.31 39.36
C ARG A 202 -12.26 12.31 40.30
N LYS A 203 -11.00 12.68 40.07
CA LYS A 203 -10.29 13.69 40.87
C LYS A 203 -10.85 15.11 40.68
N ASN A 204 -11.28 15.45 39.47
CA ASN A 204 -11.77 16.80 39.15
C ASN A 204 -13.28 16.97 39.37
N LEU A 205 -14.02 15.87 39.53
CA LEU A 205 -15.48 15.85 39.70
C LEU A 205 -15.88 15.30 41.08
N ALA A 206 -15.01 15.43 42.08
CA ALA A 206 -15.21 14.86 43.42
C ALA A 206 -16.48 15.37 44.13
N ASP A 207 -17.04 16.50 43.70
CA ASP A 207 -18.23 17.12 44.29
C ASP A 207 -19.56 16.53 43.75
N LEU A 208 -19.51 15.63 42.77
CA LEU A 208 -20.69 15.00 42.17
C LEU A 208 -21.13 13.74 42.92
N THR A 209 -22.43 13.43 42.89
CA THR A 209 -22.96 12.22 43.51
C THR A 209 -22.43 10.97 42.81
N PRO A 210 -22.17 9.86 43.55
CA PRO A 210 -21.54 8.66 42.99
C PRO A 210 -22.29 8.08 41.78
N GLU A 211 -23.62 8.08 41.81
CA GLU A 211 -24.45 7.58 40.71
C GLU A 211 -24.33 8.41 39.43
N LEU A 212 -24.21 9.74 39.57
CA LEU A 212 -24.03 10.62 38.41
C LEU A 212 -22.60 10.51 37.87
N LEU A 213 -21.64 10.34 38.77
CA LEU A 213 -20.24 10.11 38.44
C LEU A 213 -20.07 8.82 37.64
N ASP A 214 -20.69 7.71 38.04
CA ASP A 214 -20.61 6.43 37.31
C ASP A 214 -21.25 6.51 35.92
N ARG A 215 -22.40 7.18 35.79
CA ARG A 215 -23.04 7.41 34.47
C ARG A 215 -22.19 8.27 33.55
N ILE A 216 -21.58 9.34 34.07
CA ILE A 216 -20.68 10.20 33.30
C ILE A 216 -19.42 9.41 32.93
N THR A 217 -18.86 8.63 33.86
CA THR A 217 -17.63 7.85 33.64
C THR A 217 -17.84 6.78 32.56
N TYR A 218 -18.98 6.09 32.57
CA TYR A 218 -19.29 5.07 31.55
C TYR A 218 -19.48 5.67 30.16
N ALA A 219 -20.29 6.74 30.05
CA ALA A 219 -20.48 7.45 28.77
C ALA A 219 -19.16 8.06 28.27
N PHE A 220 -18.33 8.57 29.18
CA PHE A 220 -17.00 9.10 28.86
C PHE A 220 -16.09 8.01 28.30
N LYS A 221 -16.09 6.80 28.87
CA LYS A 221 -15.22 5.70 28.42
C LYS A 221 -15.44 5.34 26.96
N GLU A 222 -16.69 5.16 26.54
CA GLU A 222 -17.01 4.78 25.15
C GLU A 222 -16.64 5.88 24.15
N GLU A 223 -16.98 7.15 24.47
CA GLU A 223 -16.62 8.28 23.60
C GLU A 223 -15.10 8.49 23.55
N PHE A 224 -14.41 8.34 24.68
CA PHE A 224 -12.98 8.54 24.78
C PHE A 224 -12.18 7.48 24.01
N ASP A 225 -12.58 6.21 24.10
CA ASP A 225 -11.97 5.12 23.32
C ASP A 225 -12.16 5.34 21.81
N PHE A 226 -13.35 5.81 21.40
CA PHE A 226 -13.60 6.18 20.00
C PHE A 226 -12.71 7.33 19.53
N VAL A 227 -12.59 8.39 20.34
CA VAL A 227 -11.73 9.56 20.03
C VAL A 227 -10.25 9.17 19.99
N LEU A 228 -9.77 8.37 20.95
CA LEU A 228 -8.39 7.87 20.97
C LEU A 228 -8.08 7.00 19.75
N LYS A 229 -8.99 6.11 19.36
CA LYS A 229 -8.83 5.28 18.15
C LYS A 229 -8.70 6.15 16.92
N ARG A 230 -9.59 7.14 16.74
CA ARG A 230 -9.56 8.08 15.62
C ARG A 230 -8.27 8.92 15.58
N LEU A 231 -7.82 9.42 16.73
CA LEU A 231 -6.56 10.17 16.85
C LEU A 231 -5.33 9.31 16.53
N ARG A 232 -5.32 8.04 16.97
CA ARG A 232 -4.24 7.10 16.64
C ARG A 232 -4.20 6.80 15.15
N GLU A 233 -5.35 6.57 14.53
CA GLU A 233 -5.48 6.35 13.08
C GLU A 233 -4.99 7.58 12.30
N GLU A 234 -5.35 8.79 12.72
CA GLU A 234 -4.94 10.04 12.06
C GLU A 234 -3.44 10.33 12.22
N LYS A 235 -2.89 10.07 13.40
CA LYS A 235 -1.44 10.15 13.65
C LYS A 235 -0.67 9.12 12.84
N TYR A 236 -1.20 7.90 12.71
CA TYR A 236 -0.63 6.85 11.86
C TYR A 236 -0.66 7.24 10.38
N LYS A 237 -1.80 7.73 9.87
CA LYS A 237 -1.92 8.26 8.51
C LYS A 237 -0.88 9.35 8.24
N THR A 238 -0.74 10.32 9.15
CA THR A 238 0.24 11.41 9.02
C THR A 238 1.68 10.88 8.98
N LYS A 239 2.02 9.89 9.82
CA LYS A 239 3.35 9.26 9.81
C LYS A 239 3.60 8.50 8.50
N VAL A 240 2.62 7.74 8.01
CA VAL A 240 2.72 6.99 6.74
C VAL A 240 2.87 7.95 5.56
N THR A 241 2.06 9.01 5.48
CA THR A 241 2.20 10.03 4.44
C THR A 241 3.58 10.70 4.48
N ARG A 242 4.10 11.02 5.67
CA ARG A 242 5.46 11.59 5.81
C ARG A 242 6.52 10.61 5.32
N ALA A 243 6.40 9.33 5.63
CA ALA A 243 7.33 8.30 5.17
C ALA A 243 7.30 8.15 3.64
N ILE A 244 6.10 8.11 3.03
CA ILE A 244 5.93 8.07 1.57
C ILE A 244 6.62 9.26 0.91
N LEU A 245 6.34 10.48 1.37
CA LEU A 245 6.95 11.70 0.82
C LEU A 245 8.49 11.70 0.96
N GLN A 246 9.02 11.16 2.05
CA GLN A 246 10.47 11.03 2.24
C GLN A 246 11.08 10.01 1.27
N THR A 247 10.40 8.88 1.04
CA THR A 247 10.84 7.89 0.05
C THR A 247 10.78 8.44 -1.38
N GLU A 248 9.70 9.14 -1.75
CA GLU A 248 9.59 9.80 -3.06
C GLU A 248 10.69 10.83 -3.27
N LYS A 249 10.96 11.68 -2.26
CA LYS A 249 12.08 12.62 -2.31
C LYS A 249 13.40 11.91 -2.55
N SER A 250 13.67 10.79 -1.85
CA SER A 250 14.90 10.03 -2.04
C SER A 250 15.01 9.41 -3.45
N HIS A 251 13.91 8.92 -4.02
CA HIS A 251 13.85 8.38 -5.38
C HIS A 251 14.12 9.46 -6.43
N CYS A 252 13.60 10.67 -6.26
CA CYS A 252 13.91 11.81 -7.13
C CYS A 252 15.42 12.13 -7.11
N HIS A 253 16.04 12.22 -5.94
CA HIS A 253 17.49 12.47 -5.85
C HIS A 253 18.31 11.35 -6.49
N HIS A 254 17.87 10.10 -6.35
CA HIS A 254 18.52 8.98 -7.00
C HIS A 254 18.39 9.02 -8.52
N ALA A 255 17.21 9.42 -9.04
CA ALA A 255 17.00 9.62 -10.46
C ALA A 255 17.90 10.73 -11.03
N ASP A 256 17.98 11.87 -10.33
CA ASP A 256 18.88 12.98 -10.71
C ASP A 256 20.34 12.52 -10.75
N HIS A 257 20.80 11.81 -9.73
CA HIS A 257 22.16 11.27 -9.67
C HIS A 257 22.43 10.22 -10.77
N VAL A 258 21.44 9.40 -11.15
CA VAL A 258 21.57 8.46 -12.28
C VAL A 258 21.67 9.21 -13.61
N VAL A 259 20.94 10.31 -13.79
CA VAL A 259 21.07 11.17 -14.98
C VAL A 259 22.45 11.82 -15.02
N GLU A 260 22.93 12.37 -13.90
CA GLU A 260 24.29 12.94 -13.79
C GLU A 260 25.36 11.91 -14.15
N LEU A 261 25.31 10.70 -13.57
CA LEU A 261 26.23 9.62 -13.88
C LEU A 261 26.18 9.19 -15.36
N ARG A 262 25.00 9.21 -15.99
CA ARG A 262 24.86 8.94 -17.43
C ARG A 262 25.50 10.05 -18.28
N CYS A 263 25.30 11.31 -17.90
CA CYS A 263 25.93 12.45 -18.56
C CYS A 263 27.46 12.40 -18.45
N GLU A 264 28.00 12.08 -17.28
CA GLU A 264 29.45 11.87 -17.08
C GLU A 264 29.98 10.68 -17.90
N ASN A 265 29.25 9.56 -17.93
CA ASN A 265 29.58 8.41 -18.77
C ASN A 265 29.69 8.80 -20.25
N ASN A 266 28.72 9.58 -20.75
CA ASN A 266 28.72 10.06 -22.13
C ASN A 266 29.88 11.02 -22.40
N ARG A 267 30.25 11.87 -21.44
CA ARG A 267 31.42 12.74 -21.54
C ARG A 267 32.71 11.93 -21.59
N LEU A 268 32.86 10.91 -20.74
CA LEU A 268 34.02 10.00 -20.76
C LEU A 268 34.11 9.22 -22.08
N ARG A 269 32.98 8.73 -22.60
CA ARG A 269 32.92 8.07 -23.92
C ARG A 269 33.43 9.00 -25.03
N LYS A 270 33.02 10.27 -25.03
CA LYS A 270 33.51 11.27 -26.01
C LYS A 270 35.02 11.48 -25.88
N LEU A 271 35.52 11.72 -24.68
CA LEU A 271 36.95 11.94 -24.44
C LEU A 271 37.80 10.72 -24.84
N LEU A 272 37.34 9.50 -24.53
CA LEU A 272 38.07 8.28 -24.90
C LEU A 272 38.09 8.08 -26.41
N ASN A 273 36.96 8.31 -27.09
CA ASN A 273 36.88 8.25 -28.55
C ASN A 273 37.77 9.31 -29.23
N GLU A 274 37.81 10.55 -28.70
CA GLU A 274 38.68 11.62 -29.19
C GLU A 274 40.18 11.27 -29.08
N ASN A 275 40.55 10.46 -28.09
CA ASN A 275 41.91 9.97 -27.90
C ASN A 275 42.18 8.61 -28.60
N GLY A 276 41.25 8.12 -29.41
CA GLY A 276 41.38 6.84 -30.14
C GLY A 276 41.30 5.60 -29.23
N ILE A 277 40.85 5.74 -27.99
CA ILE A 277 40.68 4.64 -27.03
C ILE A 277 39.23 4.19 -27.06
N SER A 278 38.98 2.93 -27.45
CA SER A 278 37.62 2.38 -27.43
C SER A 278 37.14 2.19 -25.99
N TYR A 279 36.01 2.83 -25.64
CA TYR A 279 35.36 2.72 -24.33
C TYR A 279 35.11 1.26 -23.92
N ASP A 280 34.75 0.41 -24.87
CA ASP A 280 34.41 -0.99 -24.62
C ASP A 280 35.64 -1.86 -24.29
N GLN A 281 36.84 -1.46 -24.75
CA GLN A 281 38.09 -2.15 -24.41
C GLN A 281 38.51 -1.90 -22.95
N VAL A 282 38.17 -0.74 -22.38
CA VAL A 282 38.54 -0.35 -21.01
C VAL A 282 37.63 -1.01 -19.96
N ILE A 283 36.36 -1.25 -20.28
CA ILE A 283 35.37 -1.77 -19.31
C ILE A 283 35.34 -3.31 -19.23
N GLN A 284 35.65 -4.03 -20.31
CA GLN A 284 35.64 -5.50 -20.31
C GLN A 284 36.45 -6.17 -19.18
N PRO A 285 37.65 -5.70 -18.78
CA PRO A 285 38.39 -6.32 -17.68
C PRO A 285 37.78 -6.06 -16.29
N LEU A 286 37.01 -4.98 -16.09
CA LEU A 286 36.40 -4.66 -14.80
C LEU A 286 35.14 -5.49 -14.52
N SER A 287 34.36 -5.82 -15.56
CA SER A 287 33.15 -6.64 -15.42
C SER A 287 33.44 -8.12 -15.11
N ARG A 288 34.63 -8.63 -15.46
CA ARG A 288 35.02 -10.01 -15.15
C ARG A 288 35.48 -10.23 -13.71
N ARG A 289 35.87 -9.18 -12.96
CA ARG A 289 36.46 -9.33 -11.62
C ARG A 289 35.45 -9.34 -10.46
N ARG A 290 34.14 -9.16 -10.71
CA ARG A 290 33.11 -9.08 -9.65
C ARG A 290 32.17 -10.30 -9.53
N ARG A 291 32.43 -11.41 -10.23
CA ARG A 291 31.57 -12.61 -10.17
C ARG A 291 32.22 -13.88 -9.61
N SER A 292 33.40 -13.81 -9.01
CA SER A 292 33.97 -14.95 -8.27
C SER A 292 34.09 -14.62 -6.79
N SER A 293 33.68 -15.60 -5.96
CA SER A 293 33.75 -15.67 -4.50
C SER A 293 32.85 -14.73 -3.69
N ASN A 294 31.63 -15.20 -3.42
CA ASN A 294 31.07 -15.28 -2.06
C ASN A 294 29.85 -16.23 -2.07
N GLU A 295 30.11 -17.52 -2.34
CA GLU A 295 29.25 -18.60 -1.87
C GLU A 295 30.11 -19.52 -1.01
N SER A 296 29.97 -19.37 0.30
CA SER A 296 30.42 -20.32 1.32
C SER A 296 29.45 -20.13 2.48
N SER A 297 28.53 -21.08 2.65
CA SER A 297 28.71 -22.20 3.57
C SER A 297 28.15 -21.87 4.96
N LEU A 298 26.83 -22.01 5.08
CA LEU A 298 26.11 -22.45 6.28
C LEU A 298 24.98 -23.34 5.72
N GLY A 299 25.03 -24.67 5.77
CA GLY A 299 25.35 -25.47 6.93
C GLY A 299 24.05 -25.89 7.60
N SER A 300 23.41 -26.91 7.03
CA SER A 300 22.53 -27.95 7.59
C SER A 300 21.78 -27.72 8.91
N THR A 301 20.49 -28.08 8.97
CA THR A 301 20.05 -29.44 9.37
C THR A 301 18.53 -29.63 9.19
N ALA A 302 18.18 -30.74 8.53
CA ALA A 302 17.08 -31.67 8.79
C ALA A 302 15.77 -31.17 9.42
N SER A 303 14.67 -31.44 8.71
CA SER A 303 13.63 -32.33 9.24
C SER A 303 12.86 -32.98 8.09
N THR A 304 12.97 -34.30 8.04
CA THR A 304 12.15 -35.25 7.29
C THR A 304 10.70 -35.20 7.77
N SER A 305 9.73 -35.31 6.88
CA SER A 305 8.48 -36.04 7.10
C SER A 305 7.83 -36.37 5.76
N ASN A 306 7.87 -37.65 5.41
CA ASN A 306 7.05 -38.29 4.41
C ASN A 306 5.56 -38.13 4.74
N SER A 307 4.71 -38.04 3.72
CA SER A 307 3.60 -39.00 3.56
C SER A 307 3.16 -39.03 2.10
N ASN A 308 3.19 -40.23 1.53
CA ASN A 308 2.49 -40.60 0.32
C ASN A 308 0.98 -40.32 0.48
N ASP A 309 0.27 -40.10 -0.62
CA ASP A 309 -0.64 -41.11 -1.18
C ASP A 309 -1.56 -40.51 -2.25
N ASP A 310 -1.53 -41.19 -3.39
CA ASP A 310 -2.66 -41.61 -4.22
C ASP A 310 -3.59 -40.59 -4.90
N LYS A 311 -3.37 -40.50 -6.23
CA LYS A 311 -4.44 -40.56 -7.24
C LYS A 311 -5.13 -41.94 -7.17
N PRO A 312 -6.45 -42.03 -7.41
CA PRO A 312 -7.03 -42.10 -8.78
C PRO A 312 -8.30 -41.22 -8.90
N GLU A 313 -8.89 -40.90 -10.05
CA GLU A 313 -8.93 -41.48 -11.41
C GLU A 313 -9.11 -40.32 -12.42
#